data_AF-A0A9E6EKT2-F1
#
_entry.id   AF-A0A9E6EKT2-F1
#
_cell.length_a   1.000
_cell.length_b   1.000
_cell.length_c   1.000
_cell.angle_alpha   90.00
_cell.angle_beta   90.00
_cell.angle_gamma   90.00
#
_symmetry.space_group_name_H-M   'P 1'
#
loop_
_entity.id
_entity.type
_entity.pdbx_description
1 polymer ?
#
loop_
_entity_poly.entity_id
_entity_poly.type
_entity_poly.pdbx_seq_one_letter_code
_entity_poly.pdbx_strand_id
1 'polypeptide(L)'
;MTDRKIIRIANAGGYWGDDPWALRRQVRGGLDLHYISIDYLAEVTMSILRKQMAKDPFLGYARDFVTQIDPLLEEILAKGIRVITNAGGVNPSAFAQALAAAARARGLKLRIAVV
;
A
#
# COMPACT_ATOMS: atom_id res chain seq x y z
N MET A 1 -14.08 34.51 -3.22
CA MET A 1 -14.50 33.15 -3.61
C MET A 1 -13.61 32.19 -2.83
N THR A 2 -14.17 31.35 -1.96
CA THR A 2 -13.38 30.35 -1.23
C THR A 2 -12.84 29.36 -2.24
N ASP A 3 -11.52 29.33 -2.38
CA ASP A 3 -10.80 28.43 -3.26
C ASP A 3 -11.10 26.99 -2.81
N ARG A 4 -12.01 26.31 -3.52
CA ARG A 4 -12.49 24.98 -3.13
C ARG A 4 -11.34 24.01 -3.37
N LYS A 5 -10.70 23.55 -2.28
CA LYS A 5 -9.69 22.50 -2.32
C LYS A 5 -10.32 21.20 -2.84
N ILE A 6 -10.08 20.87 -4.11
CA ILE A 6 -10.53 19.62 -4.73
C ILE A 6 -9.59 18.50 -4.28
N ILE A 7 -10.15 17.44 -3.69
CA ILE A 7 -9.42 16.22 -3.37
C ILE A 7 -9.83 15.14 -4.36
N ARG A 8 -8.84 14.47 -4.96
CA ARG A 8 -9.06 13.34 -5.88
C ARG A 8 -8.56 12.05 -5.25
N ILE A 9 -9.43 11.05 -5.18
CA ILE A 9 -9.18 9.75 -4.57
C ILE A 9 -9.46 8.68 -5.61
N ALA A 10 -8.55 7.72 -5.74
CA ALA A 10 -8.78 6.51 -6.54
C ALA A 10 -8.73 5.26 -5.65
N ASN A 11 -9.31 4.18 -6.14
CA ASN A 11 -9.11 2.84 -5.60
C ASN A 11 -8.31 1.99 -6.60
N ALA A 12 -7.47 1.09 -6.09
CA ALA A 12 -6.62 0.21 -6.88
C ALA A 12 -6.70 -1.25 -6.41
N GLY A 13 -7.79 -1.65 -5.76
CA GLY A 13 -8.04 -3.04 -5.37
C GLY A 13 -9.10 -3.16 -4.28
N GLY A 14 -9.89 -4.24 -4.37
CA GLY A 14 -10.97 -4.56 -3.43
C GLY A 14 -10.76 -5.81 -2.57
N TYR A 15 -9.75 -6.63 -2.87
CA TYR A 15 -9.44 -7.86 -2.12
C TYR A 15 -8.02 -8.36 -2.44
N TRP A 16 -7.48 -9.26 -1.60
CA TRP A 16 -6.20 -9.91 -1.90
C TRP A 16 -6.32 -10.86 -3.09
N GLY A 17 -5.57 -10.57 -4.16
CA GLY A 17 -5.61 -11.31 -5.42
C GLY A 17 -6.35 -10.62 -6.55
N ASP A 18 -6.85 -9.40 -6.33
CA ASP A 18 -7.38 -8.51 -7.38
C ASP A 18 -6.29 -8.10 -8.38
N ASP A 19 -6.62 -7.26 -9.37
CA ASP A 19 -5.71 -6.86 -10.44
C ASP A 19 -4.40 -6.22 -9.92
N PRO A 20 -3.25 -6.89 -10.06
CA PRO A 20 -1.96 -6.42 -9.53
C PRO A 20 -1.45 -5.16 -10.23
N TRP A 21 -2.02 -4.79 -11.38
CA TRP A 21 -1.61 -3.63 -12.16
C TRP A 21 -2.46 -2.39 -11.90
N ALA A 22 -3.54 -2.49 -11.12
CA ALA A 22 -4.44 -1.39 -10.85
C ALA A 22 -3.70 -0.21 -10.19
N LEU A 23 -2.88 -0.45 -9.16
CA LEU A 23 -2.08 0.59 -8.51
C LEU A 23 -1.16 1.32 -9.52
N ARG A 24 -0.47 0.56 -10.38
CA ARG A 24 0.39 1.14 -11.42
C ARG A 24 -0.40 2.04 -12.38
N ARG A 25 -1.59 1.61 -12.80
CA ARG A 25 -2.46 2.42 -13.68
C ARG A 25 -2.94 3.71 -12.98
N GLN A 26 -3.26 3.64 -11.70
CA GLN A 26 -3.64 4.85 -10.94
C GLN A 26 -2.46 5.81 -10.77
N VAL A 27 -1.27 5.30 -10.41
CA VAL A 27 -0.06 6.13 -10.24
C VAL A 27 0.38 6.77 -11.55
N ARG A 28 0.37 6.02 -12.67
CA ARG A 28 0.83 6.48 -13.99
C ARG A 28 -0.26 7.13 -14.83
N GLY A 29 -1.51 7.09 -14.36
CA GLY A 29 -2.64 7.71 -15.04
C GLY A 29 -2.46 9.22 -15.17
N GLY A 30 -3.28 9.83 -16.04
CA GLY A 30 -3.26 11.27 -16.29
C GLY A 30 -3.96 12.12 -15.23
N LEU A 31 -4.57 11.50 -14.21
CA LEU A 31 -5.24 12.22 -13.13
C LEU A 31 -4.25 12.59 -12.03
N ASP A 32 -4.34 13.84 -11.59
CA ASP A 32 -3.61 14.34 -10.42
C ASP A 32 -4.32 13.90 -9.12
N LEU A 33 -3.95 12.69 -8.68
CA LEU A 33 -4.51 12.01 -7.52
C LEU A 33 -3.81 12.43 -6.22
N HIS A 34 -4.60 12.61 -5.17
CA HIS A 34 -4.08 12.91 -3.83
C HIS A 34 -3.95 11.63 -2.99
N TYR A 35 -4.89 10.70 -3.17
CA TYR A 35 -4.98 9.47 -2.40
C TYR A 35 -5.28 8.28 -3.29
N ILE A 36 -4.66 7.15 -2.99
CA ILE A 36 -5.00 5.84 -3.57
C ILE A 36 -5.30 4.88 -2.42
N SER A 37 -6.52 4.35 -2.37
CA SER A 37 -6.89 3.28 -1.44
C SER A 37 -6.72 1.91 -2.10
N ILE A 38 -6.28 0.91 -1.33
CA ILE A 38 -6.19 -0.47 -1.78
C ILE A 38 -6.59 -1.41 -0.64
N ASP A 39 -7.62 -2.20 -0.87
CA ASP A 39 -8.11 -3.20 0.06
C ASP A 39 -7.52 -4.59 -0.25
N TYR A 40 -7.05 -5.26 0.79
CA TYR A 40 -6.51 -6.62 0.77
C TYR A 40 -7.30 -7.59 1.66
N LEU A 41 -8.08 -7.10 2.61
CA LEU A 41 -8.61 -7.97 3.66
C LEU A 41 -10.04 -8.38 3.37
N ALA A 42 -10.22 -9.67 3.10
CA ALA A 42 -11.49 -10.37 3.18
C ALA A 42 -11.50 -11.33 4.39
N GLU A 43 -12.66 -11.91 4.72
CA GLU A 43 -12.85 -12.81 5.87
C GLU A 43 -11.81 -13.95 5.90
N VAL A 44 -11.60 -14.62 4.76
CA VAL A 44 -10.64 -15.73 4.65
C VAL A 44 -9.19 -15.25 4.78
N THR A 45 -8.86 -14.06 4.28
CA THR A 45 -7.50 -13.49 4.30
C THR A 45 -6.96 -13.41 5.72
N MET A 46 -7.77 -12.99 6.68
CA MET A 46 -7.32 -12.83 8.07
C MET A 46 -6.87 -14.15 8.69
N SER A 47 -7.56 -15.26 8.40
CA SER A 47 -7.17 -16.59 8.89
C SER A 47 -5.81 -17.04 8.33
N ILE A 48 -5.56 -16.75 7.05
CA ILE A 48 -4.30 -17.05 6.37
C ILE A 48 -3.16 -16.24 6.99
N LEU A 49 -3.35 -14.94 7.17
CA LEU A 49 -2.34 -14.06 7.74
C LEU A 49 -2.02 -14.42 9.21
N ARG A 50 -3.04 -14.79 10.00
CA ARG A 50 -2.81 -15.33 11.36
C ARG A 50 -1.99 -16.62 11.33
N LYS A 51 -2.30 -17.55 10.42
CA LYS A 51 -1.54 -18.79 10.27
C LYS A 51 -0.10 -18.54 9.82
N GLN A 52 0.14 -17.54 8.97
CA GLN A 52 1.50 -17.12 8.60
C GLN A 52 2.25 -16.58 9.81
N MET A 53 1.65 -15.65 10.57
CA MET A 53 2.25 -15.06 11.76
C MET A 53 2.54 -16.10 12.85
N ALA A 54 1.67 -17.10 13.01
CA ALA A 54 1.88 -18.19 13.96
C ALA A 54 3.10 -19.08 13.61
N LYS A 55 3.49 -19.14 12.33
CA LYS A 55 4.68 -19.86 11.88
C LYS A 55 5.94 -19.00 11.97
N ASP A 56 5.81 -17.71 11.70
CA ASP A 56 6.89 -16.73 11.74
C ASP A 56 6.35 -15.37 12.22
N PRO A 57 6.80 -14.87 13.38
CA PRO A 57 6.31 -13.63 13.97
C PRO A 57 6.60 -12.37 13.14
N PHE A 58 7.46 -12.45 12.12
CA PHE A 58 7.71 -11.36 11.17
C PHE A 58 6.74 -11.36 9.98
N LEU A 59 5.87 -12.37 9.85
CA LEU A 59 4.82 -12.44 8.83
C LEU A 59 3.46 -11.95 9.37
N GLY A 60 2.40 -12.14 8.59
CA GLY A 60 1.05 -11.70 8.95
C GLY A 60 0.54 -10.49 8.16
N TYR A 61 1.15 -10.19 7.02
CA TYR A 61 0.75 -9.14 6.10
C TYR A 61 0.84 -9.64 4.64
N ALA A 62 0.18 -8.94 3.72
CA ALA A 62 0.20 -9.24 2.29
C ALA A 62 1.56 -8.83 1.68
N ARG A 63 2.49 -9.79 1.61
CA ARG A 63 3.88 -9.56 1.20
C ARG A 63 4.03 -9.11 -0.26
N ASP A 64 3.14 -9.58 -1.12
CA ASP A 64 3.06 -9.21 -2.53
C ASP A 64 2.79 -7.72 -2.72
N PHE A 65 2.08 -7.05 -1.80
CA PHE A 65 1.92 -5.60 -1.86
C PHE A 65 3.26 -4.86 -1.86
N VAL A 66 4.24 -5.31 -1.05
CA VAL A 66 5.58 -4.70 -1.03
C VAL A 66 6.22 -4.77 -2.41
N THR A 67 6.09 -5.91 -3.11
CA THR A 67 6.61 -6.07 -4.47
C THR A 67 5.85 -5.24 -5.51
N GLN A 68 4.54 -5.02 -5.31
CA GLN A 68 3.72 -4.23 -6.21
C GLN A 68 4.03 -2.72 -6.10
N ILE A 69 4.22 -2.21 -4.88
CA ILE A 69 4.44 -0.78 -4.64
C ILE A 69 5.90 -0.36 -4.84
N ASP A 70 6.88 -1.23 -4.57
CA ASP A 70 8.31 -0.92 -4.69
C ASP A 70 8.71 -0.21 -6.00
N PRO A 71 8.34 -0.71 -7.20
CA PRO A 71 8.71 -0.05 -8.45
C PRO A 71 8.05 1.32 -8.67
N LEU A 72 7.06 1.67 -7.85
CA LEU A 72 6.27 2.90 -7.97
C LEU A 72 6.62 3.95 -6.91
N LEU A 73 7.45 3.61 -5.91
CA LEU A 73 7.72 4.48 -4.76
C LEU A 73 8.25 5.85 -5.16
N GLU A 74 9.14 5.91 -6.15
CA GLU A 74 9.70 7.17 -6.65
C GLU A 74 8.63 8.07 -7.29
N GLU A 75 7.78 7.50 -8.15
CA GLU A 75 6.69 8.22 -8.80
C GLU A 75 5.63 8.69 -7.78
N ILE A 76 5.30 7.83 -6.81
CA ILE A 76 4.36 8.15 -5.72
C ILE A 76 4.87 9.33 -4.90
N LEU A 77 6.15 9.32 -4.53
CA LEU A 77 6.78 10.40 -3.77
C LEU A 77 6.86 11.69 -4.58
N ALA A 78 7.27 11.62 -5.85
CA ALA A 78 7.37 12.77 -6.74
C ALA A 78 6.01 13.45 -6.98
N LYS A 79 4.94 12.66 -7.09
CA LYS A 79 3.56 13.16 -7.25
C LYS A 79 2.89 13.52 -5.93
N GLY A 80 3.51 13.24 -4.78
CA GLY A 80 2.91 13.49 -3.46
C GLY A 80 1.67 12.63 -3.18
N ILE A 81 1.52 11.48 -3.85
CA ILE A 81 0.38 10.58 -3.68
C ILE A 81 0.48 9.89 -2.32
N ARG A 82 -0.64 9.82 -1.59
CA ARG A 82 -0.74 9.06 -0.35
C ARG A 82 -1.45 7.74 -0.59
N VAL A 83 -0.75 6.64 -0.34
CA VAL A 83 -1.32 5.29 -0.45
C VAL A 83 -1.85 4.84 0.91
N ILE A 84 -3.09 4.37 0.94
CA ILE A 84 -3.77 3.87 2.15
C ILE A 84 -4.14 2.41 1.89
N THR A 85 -3.70 1.51 2.76
CA THR A 85 -3.99 0.08 2.61
C THR A 85 -4.07 -0.65 3.94
N ASN A 86 -4.91 -1.67 4.01
CA ASN A 86 -4.96 -2.64 5.10
C ASN A 86 -4.12 -3.91 4.81
N ALA A 87 -3.27 -3.90 3.77
CA ALA A 87 -2.33 -4.98 3.45
C ALA A 87 -1.41 -5.36 4.63
N GLY A 88 -1.26 -4.49 5.64
CA GLY A 88 -0.57 -4.78 6.89
C GLY A 88 -1.19 -5.92 7.71
N GLY A 89 -2.46 -6.26 7.44
CA GLY A 89 -3.09 -7.44 8.01
C GLY A 89 -3.06 -7.48 9.52
N VAL A 90 -2.57 -8.59 10.06
CA VAL A 90 -2.45 -8.83 11.50
C VAL A 90 -1.10 -8.44 12.07
N ASN A 91 -0.17 -7.99 11.21
CA ASN A 91 1.16 -7.52 11.61
C ASN A 91 1.56 -6.25 10.83
N PRO A 92 0.85 -5.13 11.05
CA PRO A 92 1.11 -3.90 10.30
C PRO A 92 2.47 -3.28 10.63
N SER A 93 3.03 -3.57 11.80
CA SER A 93 4.39 -3.14 12.18
C SER A 93 5.47 -3.80 11.33
N ALA A 94 5.41 -5.13 11.13
CA ALA A 94 6.36 -5.82 10.25
C ALA A 94 6.20 -5.38 8.79
N PHE A 95 4.96 -5.15 8.35
CA PHE A 95 4.69 -4.60 7.02
C PHE A 95 5.32 -3.22 6.81
N ALA A 96 5.16 -2.30 7.77
CA ALA A 96 5.79 -0.99 7.72
C ALA A 96 7.32 -1.08 7.67
N GLN A 97 7.92 -2.01 8.41
CA GLN A 97 9.37 -2.26 8.36
C GLN A 97 9.82 -2.77 6.99
N ALA A 98 9.06 -3.68 6.37
CA ALA A 98 9.34 -4.20 5.03
C ALA A 98 9.26 -3.09 3.96
N LEU A 99 8.24 -2.23 4.02
CA LEU A 99 8.12 -1.07 3.14
C LEU A 99 9.26 -0.07 3.34
N ALA A 100 9.61 0.22 4.59
CA ALA A 100 10.73 1.11 4.89
C ALA A 100 12.07 0.53 4.39
N ALA A 101 12.27 -0.78 4.49
CA ALA A 101 13.46 -1.45 3.97
C ALA A 101 13.52 -1.36 2.43
N ALA A 102 12.41 -1.61 1.74
CA ALA A 102 12.31 -1.47 0.28
C ALA A 102 12.63 -0.05 -0.18
N ALA A 103 12.02 0.96 0.46
CA ALA A 103 12.31 2.37 0.18
C ALA A 103 13.79 2.73 0.42
N ARG A 104 14.38 2.30 1.56
CA ARG A 104 15.79 2.55 1.88
C ARG A 104 16.74 1.92 0.85
N ALA A 105 16.45 0.73 0.37
CA ALA A 105 17.26 0.06 -0.66
C ALA A 105 17.33 0.88 -1.97
N ARG A 106 16.34 1.73 -2.22
CA ARG A 106 16.28 2.66 -3.36
C ARG A 106 16.77 4.07 -3.04
N GLY A 107 17.29 4.32 -1.83
CA GLY A 107 17.66 5.66 -1.38
C GLY A 107 16.47 6.60 -1.14
N LEU A 108 15.25 6.07 -1.04
CA LEU A 108 14.03 6.86 -0.86
C LEU A 108 13.66 6.98 0.62
N LYS A 109 13.19 8.17 1.01
CA LYS A 109 12.66 8.42 2.37
C LYS A 109 11.13 8.37 2.36
N LEU A 110 10.59 7.23 2.79
CA LEU A 110 9.14 7.03 2.91
C LEU A 110 8.63 7.45 4.31
N ARG A 111 7.50 8.16 4.35
CA ARG A 111 6.76 8.43 5.60
C ARG A 111 5.65 7.40 5.73
N ILE A 112 5.69 6.60 6.79
CA ILE A 112 4.74 5.52 7.04
C ILE A 112 4.04 5.80 8.37
N ALA A 113 2.72 5.67 8.39
CA ALA A 113 1.92 5.66 9.60
C ALA A 113 1.20 4.30 9.69
N VAL A 114 1.16 3.74 10.89
CA VAL A 114 0.43 2.51 11.21
C VAL A 114 -0.68 2.88 12.18
N VAL A 115 -1.87 2.32 11.97
CA VAL A 115 -3.08 2.51 12.80
C VAL A 115 -3.51 1.17 13.35
#